data_AF-A0A1Q7GAU7-F1
#
_entry.id   AF-A0A1Q7GAU7-F1
#
_cell.length_a   1.000
_cell.length_b   1.000
_cell.length_c   1.000
_cell.angle_alpha   90.00
_cell.angle_beta   90.00
_cell.angle_gamma   90.00
#
_symmetry.space_group_name_H-M   'P 1'
#
loop_
_entity.id
_entity.type
_entity.pdbx_description
1 polymer ?
#
loop_
_entity_poly.entity_id
_entity_poly.type
_entity_poly.pdbx_seq_one_letter_code
_entity_poly.pdbx_strand_id
1 'polypeptide(L)'
;MSRRLLGTGVAVLFGILLGVYGMSGLLRIQQMHREIEVAERDIAALRAQTEKLTRAIDRLRNDPAYIEKLGREEHGLVREGETILKFPPKPK
;
A
#
# COMPACT_ATOMS: atom_id res chain seq x y z
N MET A 1 -28.48 39.35 43.48
CA MET A 1 -27.16 39.26 42.83
C MET A 1 -26.73 37.81 42.57
N SER A 2 -26.87 36.89 43.54
CA SER A 2 -26.41 35.49 43.49
C SER A 2 -26.99 34.63 42.34
N ARG A 3 -28.28 34.79 42.01
CA ARG A 3 -28.94 34.02 40.93
C ARG A 3 -28.35 34.25 39.53
N ARG A 4 -27.85 35.46 39.26
CA ARG A 4 -27.24 35.79 37.95
C ARG A 4 -25.84 35.16 37.81
N LEU A 5 -25.06 35.15 38.89
CA LEU A 5 -23.75 34.50 38.95
C LEU A 5 -23.86 32.97 38.82
N LEU A 6 -24.92 32.38 39.40
CA LEU A 6 -25.22 30.96 39.26
C LEU A 6 -25.58 30.60 37.81
N GLY A 7 -26.40 31.42 37.14
CA GLY A 7 -26.77 31.21 35.74
C GLY A 7 -25.58 31.31 34.78
N THR A 8 -24.68 32.28 34.98
CA THR A 8 -23.47 32.41 34.16
C THR A 8 -22.51 31.25 34.37
N GLY A 9 -22.38 30.76 35.62
CA GLY A 9 -21.57 29.58 35.92
C GLY A 9 -22.06 28.34 35.17
N VAL A 10 -23.38 28.09 35.18
CA VAL A 10 -23.98 26.96 34.46
C VAL A 10 -23.79 27.08 32.95
N ALA A 11 -23.96 28.27 32.37
CA ALA A 11 -23.78 28.49 30.93
C ALA A 11 -22.34 28.23 30.47
N VAL A 12 -21.34 28.66 31.26
CA VAL A 12 -19.91 28.40 30.96
C VAL A 12 -19.61 26.90 31.04
N LEU A 13 -20.11 26.22 32.09
CA LEU A 13 -19.94 24.78 32.26
C LEU A 13 -20.55 24.00 31.09
N PHE A 14 -21.73 24.42 30.63
CA PHE A 14 -22.40 23.84 29.48
C PHE A 14 -21.62 24.07 28.18
N GLY A 15 -21.08 25.28 27.97
CA GLY A 15 -20.23 25.59 26.83
C GLY A 15 -18.93 24.76 26.79
N ILE A 16 -18.30 24.54 27.94
CA ILE A 16 -17.11 23.68 28.05
C ILE A 16 -17.46 22.23 27.69
N LEU A 17 -18.57 21.71 28.22
CA LEU A 17 -19.03 20.35 27.90
C LEU A 17 -19.27 20.21 26.39
N LEU A 18 -20.00 21.13 25.76
CA LEU A 18 -20.23 21.11 24.32
C LEU A 18 -18.94 21.23 23.51
N GLY A 19 -17.98 22.06 23.93
CA GLY A 19 -16.70 22.21 23.27
C GLY A 19 -15.85 20.93 23.30
N VAL A 20 -15.79 20.25 24.44
CA VAL A 20 -15.06 18.98 24.59
C VAL A 20 -15.70 17.87 23.74
N TYR A 21 -17.02 17.77 23.76
CA TYR A 21 -17.75 16.81 22.91
C TYR A 21 -17.64 17.14 21.42
N GLY A 22 -17.67 18.42 21.04
CA GLY A 22 -17.57 18.85 19.63
C GLY A 22 -16.17 18.63 19.04
N MET A 23 -15.11 18.94 19.80
CA MET A 23 -13.74 18.82 19.33
C MET A 23 -13.34 17.35 19.06
N SER A 24 -13.76 16.43 19.92
CA SER A 24 -13.48 15.00 19.74
C SER A 24 -14.15 14.42 18.48
N GLY A 25 -15.35 14.89 18.14
CA GLY A 25 -16.04 14.53 16.90
C GLY A 25 -15.29 14.96 15.63
N LEU A 26 -14.77 16.19 15.61
CA LEU A 26 -14.01 16.72 14.47
C LEU A 26 -12.68 15.97 14.26
N LEU A 27 -11.96 15.67 15.35
CA LEU A 27 -10.73 14.89 15.28
C LEU A 27 -10.98 13.47 14.75
N ARG A 28 -12.07 12.83 15.18
CA ARG A 28 -12.47 11.50 14.71
C ARG A 28 -12.78 11.50 13.21
N ILE A 29 -13.51 12.50 12.71
CA ILE A 29 -13.82 12.61 11.28
C ILE A 29 -12.52 12.74 10.47
N GLN A 30 -11.56 13.56 10.91
CA GLN A 30 -10.26 13.68 10.23
C GLN A 30 -9.44 12.38 10.28
N GLN A 31 -9.51 11.62 11.37
CA GLN A 31 -8.88 10.30 11.45
C GLN A 31 -9.52 9.33 10.46
N MET A 32 -10.84 9.26 10.41
CA MET A 32 -11.58 8.41 9.47
C MET A 32 -11.26 8.76 8.01
N HIS A 33 -11.16 10.04 7.66
CA HIS A 33 -10.74 10.44 6.31
C HIS A 33 -9.34 9.96 5.96
N ARG A 34 -8.40 10.04 6.90
CA ARG A 34 -7.04 9.52 6.70
C ARG A 34 -7.02 8.01 6.56
N GLU A 35 -7.80 7.29 7.36
CA GLU A 35 -7.93 5.83 7.25
C GLU A 35 -8.51 5.41 5.89
N ILE A 36 -9.53 6.12 5.40
CA ILE A 36 -10.09 5.90 4.06
C ILE A 36 -9.01 6.13 2.99
N GLU A 37 -8.29 7.24 3.06
CA GLU A 37 -7.25 7.56 2.06
C GLU A 37 -6.12 6.51 2.05
N VAL A 38 -5.70 6.02 3.22
CA VAL A 38 -4.71 4.94 3.32
C VAL A 38 -5.27 3.65 2.71
N ALA A 39 -6.50 3.26 3.07
CA ALA A 39 -7.14 2.06 2.53
C ALA A 39 -7.30 2.12 0.99
N GLU A 40 -7.66 3.28 0.44
CA GLU A 40 -7.76 3.49 -1.01
C GLU A 40 -6.42 3.32 -1.72
N ARG A 41 -5.33 3.85 -1.14
CA ARG A 41 -3.97 3.68 -1.66
C ARG A 41 -3.55 2.21 -1.62
N ASP A 42 -3.85 1.50 -0.54
CA ASP A 42 -3.54 0.08 -0.39
C ASP A 42 -4.30 -0.77 -1.41
N ILE A 43 -5.58 -0.48 -1.62
CA ILE A 43 -6.38 -1.12 -2.66
C ILE A 43 -5.76 -0.89 -4.05
N ALA A 44 -5.35 0.33 -4.36
CA ALA A 44 -4.71 0.65 -5.64
C ALA A 44 -3.39 -0.12 -5.81
N ALA A 45 -2.55 -0.16 -4.77
CA ALA A 45 -1.29 -0.89 -4.79
C ALA A 45 -1.50 -2.42 -4.97
N LEU A 46 -2.46 -3.00 -4.25
CA LEU A 46 -2.78 -4.43 -4.34
C LEU A 46 -3.34 -4.79 -5.72
N ARG A 47 -4.18 -3.94 -6.31
CA ARG A 47 -4.67 -4.13 -7.69
C ARG A 47 -3.53 -4.13 -8.70
N ALA A 48 -2.61 -3.16 -8.61
CA ALA A 48 -1.45 -3.10 -9.49
C ALA A 48 -0.52 -4.32 -9.32
N GLN A 49 -0.34 -4.81 -8.09
CA GLN A 49 0.41 -6.05 -7.84
C GLN A 49 -0.30 -7.26 -8.46
N THR A 50 -1.60 -7.38 -8.24
CA THR A 50 -2.41 -8.46 -8.81
C THR A 50 -2.29 -8.48 -10.32
N GLU A 51 -2.44 -7.34 -10.99
CA GLU A 51 -2.30 -7.23 -12.44
C GLU A 51 -0.91 -7.68 -12.93
N LYS A 52 0.16 -7.26 -12.25
CA LYS A 52 1.53 -7.69 -12.57
C LYS A 52 1.70 -9.20 -12.41
N LEU A 53 1.23 -9.77 -11.31
CA LEU A 53 1.32 -11.20 -11.04
C LEU A 53 0.51 -12.00 -12.06
N THR A 54 -0.72 -11.57 -12.38
CA THR A 54 -1.56 -12.22 -13.38
C THR A 54 -0.87 -12.24 -14.75
N ARG A 55 -0.27 -11.12 -15.18
CA ARG A 55 0.51 -11.07 -16.42
C ARG A 55 1.72 -11.99 -16.40
N ALA A 56 2.41 -12.08 -15.27
CA ALA A 56 3.55 -13.00 -15.12
C ALA A 56 3.10 -14.46 -15.22
N ILE A 57 2.00 -14.83 -14.54
CA ILE A 57 1.40 -16.17 -14.63
C ILE A 57 1.00 -16.49 -16.06
N ASP A 58 0.37 -15.55 -16.77
CA ASP A 58 -0.05 -15.74 -18.16
C ASP A 58 1.15 -16.02 -19.07
N ARG A 59 2.21 -15.21 -18.97
CA ARG A 59 3.46 -15.44 -19.72
C ARG A 59 4.11 -16.77 -19.37
N LEU A 60 4.17 -17.13 -18.09
CA LEU A 60 4.73 -18.41 -17.66
C LEU A 60 3.93 -19.62 -18.16
N ARG A 61 2.64 -19.46 -18.48
CA ARG A 61 1.79 -20.54 -18.99
C ARG A 61 1.76 -20.61 -20.52
N ASN A 62 1.72 -19.45 -21.15
CA ASN A 62 1.33 -19.31 -22.55
C ASN A 62 2.47 -18.77 -23.45
N ASP A 63 3.60 -18.35 -22.89
CA ASP A 63 4.75 -17.84 -23.64
C ASP A 63 6.00 -18.72 -23.45
N PRO A 64 6.23 -19.70 -24.34
CA PRO A 64 7.41 -20.57 -24.28
C PRO A 64 8.74 -19.82 -24.38
N ALA A 65 8.79 -18.70 -25.11
CA ALA A 65 10.01 -17.90 -25.24
C ALA A 65 10.35 -17.20 -23.93
N TYR A 66 9.33 -16.76 -23.17
CA TYR A 66 9.51 -16.22 -21.83
C TYR A 66 10.07 -17.26 -20.86
N ILE A 67 9.57 -18.50 -20.92
CA ILE A 67 10.09 -19.61 -20.10
C ILE A 67 11.54 -19.94 -20.47
N GLU A 68 11.85 -20.02 -21.76
CA GLU A 68 13.21 -20.29 -22.23
C GLU A 68 14.18 -19.21 -21.77
N LYS A 69 13.79 -17.93 -21.92
CA LYS A 69 14.58 -16.81 -21.44
C LYS A 69 14.89 -16.93 -19.94
N LEU A 70 13.87 -17.20 -19.12
CA LEU A 70 14.04 -17.38 -17.67
C LEU A 70 14.95 -18.58 -17.36
N GLY A 71 14.79 -19.69 -18.08
CA GLY A 71 15.64 -20.86 -17.93
C GLY A 71 17.11 -20.58 -18.23
N ARG A 72 17.39 -19.80 -19.27
CA ARG A 72 18.76 -19.41 -19.64
C ARG A 72 19.37 -18.39 -18.67
N GLU A 73 18.63 -17.34 -18.33
CA GLU A 73 19.15 -16.21 -17.55
C GLU A 73 19.25 -16.52 -16.06
N GLU A 74 18.19 -17.08 -15.45
CA GLU A 74 18.13 -17.31 -14.00
C GLU A 74 18.72 -18.67 -13.60
N HIS A 75 18.59 -19.66 -14.48
CA HIS A 75 18.96 -21.05 -14.16
C HIS A 75 20.14 -21.58 -14.99
N GLY A 76 20.65 -20.82 -15.96
CA GLY A 76 21.76 -21.25 -16.82
C GLY A 76 21.44 -22.50 -17.65
N LEU A 77 20.17 -22.80 -17.88
CA LEU A 77 19.73 -23.95 -18.65
C LEU A 77 20.09 -23.77 -20.13
N VAL A 78 20.49 -24.87 -20.75
CA VAL A 78 20.77 -24.97 -22.18
C VAL A 78 20.02 -26.16 -22.75
N ARG A 79 19.61 -26.06 -24.01
CA ARG A 79 18.90 -27.14 -24.69
C ARG A 79 19.87 -28.24 -25.11
N GLU A 80 19.38 -29.46 -25.22
CA GLU A 80 20.16 -30.55 -25.78
C GLU A 80 20.62 -30.20 -27.22
N GLY A 81 21.92 -30.36 -27.49
CA GLY A 81 22.55 -29.98 -28.77
C GLY A 81 23.14 -28.56 -28.82
N GLU A 82 22.98 -27.73 -27.78
CA GLU A 82 23.60 -26.41 -27.71
C GLU A 82 25.03 -26.45 -27.14
N THR A 83 25.89 -25.55 -27.62
CA THR A 83 27.30 -25.44 -27.17
C THR A 83 27.48 -24.26 -26.23
N ILE A 84 28.02 -24.51 -25.03
CA ILE A 84 28.34 -23.46 -24.07
C ILE A 84 29.72 -22.85 -24.40
N LEU A 85 29.76 -21.57 -24.73
CA LEU A 85 31.00 -20.82 -24.89
C LEU A 85 31.46 -20.25 -23.54
N LYS A 86 32.53 -20.78 -22.98
CA LYS A 86 33.18 -20.25 -21.78
C LYS A 86 34.43 -19.45 -22.18
N PHE A 87 34.49 -18.18 -21.78
CA PHE A 87 35.67 -17.36 -22.00
C PHE A 87 36.65 -17.49 -20.84
N PRO A 88 37.97 -17.57 -21.10
CA PRO A 88 38.97 -17.57 -20.04
C PRO A 88 38.98 -16.23 -19.29
N PRO A 89 39.34 -16.21 -18.00
CA PRO A 89 39.47 -14.96 -17.26
C PRO A 89 40.53 -14.08 -17.91
N LYS A 90 40.21 -12.79 -18.06
CA LYS A 90 41.12 -11.81 -18.66
C LYS A 90 42.38 -11.69 -17.78
N PRO A 91 43.60 -11.85 -18.33
CA PRO A 91 44.81 -11.63 -17.56
C PRO A 91 44.84 -10.17 -17.06
N LYS A 92 45.24 -9.99 -15.81
CA LYS A 92 45.39 -8.67 -15.17
C LYS A 92 46.51 -7.87 -15.81
#